data_AF-A0A354XMD7-F1
#
_entry.id   AF-A0A354XMD7-F1
#
_cell.length_a   1.000
_cell.length_b   1.000
_cell.length_c   1.000
_cell.angle_alpha   90.00
_cell.angle_beta   90.00
_cell.angle_gamma   90.00
#
_symmetry.space_group_name_H-M   'P 1'
#
loop_
_entity.id
_entity.type
_entity.pdbx_description
1 polymer ?
#
loop_
_entity_poly.entity_id
_entity_poly.type
_entity_poly.pdbx_seq_one_letter_code
_entity_poly.pdbx_strand_id
1 'polypeptide(L)'
;PLEVRFQLPQRDAFELRRQLADSAGDMSSITAHLSVPGLAGSAGGELAGRLNFLGSRVDTGTSTVQASATFDNPDGEVLPGQFVRVRLEGLKRFDVMAVPEIAVTQGLMGPRVFVLDDESKARERTVQLGDVAGPWQIILDGLEPGERVVVGDPAGIEPGMEIDPVRFDGDAEQLVDDVEEAEAQEQQEQAEAAAEMSEGAGDAPAEGEEGAQ
;
A
#
# COMPACT_ATOMS: atom_id res chain seq x y z
N PRO A 1 -28.08 -5.92 -14.69
CA PRO A 1 -26.70 -6.39 -14.47
C PRO A 1 -25.88 -6.35 -15.77
N LEU A 2 -24.67 -5.83 -15.70
CA LEU A 2 -23.71 -5.83 -16.80
C LEU A 2 -22.76 -7.02 -16.65
N GLU A 3 -22.50 -7.73 -17.75
CA GLU A 3 -21.43 -8.73 -17.82
C GLU A 3 -20.22 -8.09 -18.48
N VAL A 4 -19.08 -8.13 -17.81
CA VAL A 4 -17.82 -7.66 -18.37
C VAL A 4 -16.87 -8.83 -18.51
N ARG A 5 -16.35 -9.00 -19.73
CA ARG A 5 -15.36 -10.00 -20.09
C ARG A 5 -14.01 -9.34 -20.18
N PHE A 6 -13.02 -9.92 -19.51
CA PHE A 6 -11.67 -9.39 -19.47
C PHE A 6 -10.66 -10.54 -19.46
N GLN A 7 -9.40 -10.19 -19.71
CA GLN A 7 -8.29 -11.13 -19.74
C GLN A 7 -7.42 -10.88 -18.51
N LEU A 8 -7.11 -11.94 -17.75
CA LEU A 8 -6.13 -11.87 -16.67
C LEU A 8 -4.80 -12.45 -17.15
N PRO A 9 -3.65 -11.88 -16.73
CA PRO A 9 -2.37 -12.53 -16.86
C PRO A 9 -2.41 -13.95 -16.27
N GLN A 10 -1.72 -14.90 -16.91
CA GLN A 10 -1.72 -16.29 -16.46
C GLN A 10 -1.29 -16.43 -14.99
N ARG A 11 -0.31 -15.65 -14.52
CA ARG A 11 0.19 -15.70 -13.14
C ARG A 11 -0.92 -15.41 -12.14
N ASP A 12 -1.68 -14.35 -12.35
CA ASP A 12 -2.77 -13.96 -11.46
C ASP A 12 -3.93 -14.96 -11.52
N ALA A 13 -4.21 -15.50 -12.71
CA ALA A 13 -5.22 -16.54 -12.87
C ALA A 13 -4.85 -17.85 -12.13
N PHE A 14 -3.57 -18.20 -12.04
CA PHE A 14 -3.09 -19.35 -11.25
C PHE A 14 -3.24 -19.11 -9.74
N GLU A 15 -2.82 -17.94 -9.25
CA GLU A 15 -2.98 -17.57 -7.83
C GLU A 15 -4.45 -17.57 -7.41
N LEU A 16 -5.30 -16.94 -8.23
CA LEU A 16 -6.74 -16.91 -8.02
C LEU A 16 -7.36 -18.32 -8.02
N ARG A 17 -6.90 -19.21 -8.92
CA ARG A 17 -7.36 -20.61 -8.94
C ARG A 17 -6.93 -21.36 -7.67
N ARG A 18 -5.70 -21.13 -7.19
CA ARG A 18 -5.21 -21.74 -5.95
C ARG A 18 -6.04 -21.28 -4.75
N GLN A 19 -6.32 -19.98 -4.65
CA GLN A 19 -7.19 -19.42 -3.62
C GLN A 19 -8.61 -19.99 -3.64
N LEU A 20 -9.18 -20.14 -4.84
CA LEU A 20 -10.49 -20.77 -4.99
C LEU A 20 -10.46 -22.25 -4.59
N ALA A 21 -9.38 -22.98 -4.86
CA ALA A 21 -9.25 -24.37 -4.43
C ALA A 21 -9.24 -24.48 -2.89
N ASP A 22 -8.52 -23.59 -2.20
CA ASP A 22 -8.47 -23.54 -0.73
C ASP A 22 -9.81 -23.11 -0.12
N SER A 23 -10.56 -22.24 -0.81
CA SER A 23 -11.87 -21.71 -0.38
C SER A 23 -13.06 -22.57 -0.84
N ALA A 24 -12.83 -23.84 -1.20
CA ALA A 24 -13.85 -24.78 -1.71
C ALA A 24 -14.64 -24.27 -2.94
N GLY A 25 -14.01 -23.43 -3.77
CA GLY A 25 -14.59 -22.85 -4.98
C GLY A 25 -15.41 -21.59 -4.74
N ASP A 26 -15.38 -21.02 -3.54
CA ASP A 26 -16.13 -19.81 -3.24
C ASP A 26 -15.53 -18.58 -3.92
N MET A 27 -16.19 -18.13 -4.99
CA MET A 27 -15.82 -16.92 -5.73
C MET A 27 -16.34 -15.65 -5.06
N SER A 28 -17.11 -15.76 -3.97
CA SER A 28 -17.66 -14.61 -3.25
C SER A 28 -16.61 -13.81 -2.48
N SER A 29 -15.45 -14.41 -2.18
CA SER A 29 -14.32 -13.73 -1.54
C SER A 29 -13.60 -12.75 -2.47
N ILE A 30 -13.96 -12.70 -3.76
CA ILE A 30 -13.30 -11.87 -4.77
C ILE A 30 -14.30 -10.82 -5.25
N THR A 31 -14.09 -9.60 -4.77
CA THR A 31 -14.87 -8.44 -5.20
C THR A 31 -14.24 -7.87 -6.47
N ALA A 32 -15.08 -7.62 -7.47
CA ALA A 32 -14.65 -6.92 -8.68
C ALA A 32 -15.14 -5.48 -8.60
N HIS A 33 -14.26 -4.52 -8.86
CA HIS A 33 -14.59 -3.10 -8.97
C HIS A 33 -14.43 -2.67 -10.42
N LEU A 34 -15.46 -2.09 -10.99
CA LEU A 34 -15.45 -1.57 -12.35
C LEU A 34 -15.36 -0.06 -12.30
N SER A 35 -14.31 0.48 -12.94
CA SER A 35 -14.14 1.92 -13.15
C SER A 35 -14.17 2.25 -14.64
N VAL A 36 -14.85 3.34 -14.99
CA VAL A 36 -14.88 3.85 -16.35
C VAL A 36 -13.94 5.07 -16.47
N PRO A 37 -12.93 5.04 -17.34
CA PRO A 37 -12.05 6.19 -17.55
C PRO A 37 -12.87 7.43 -17.96
N GLY A 38 -12.70 8.53 -17.23
CA GLY A 38 -13.42 9.80 -17.48
C GLY A 38 -14.66 10.01 -16.59
N LEU A 39 -15.09 9.01 -15.81
CA LEU A 39 -16.10 9.16 -14.75
C LEU A 39 -15.48 9.26 -13.33
N ALA A 40 -14.13 9.23 -13.24
CA ALA A 40 -13.40 9.34 -11.98
C ALA A 40 -13.67 10.70 -11.30
N GLY A 41 -14.59 10.72 -10.33
CA GLY A 41 -15.00 11.92 -9.59
C GLY A 41 -16.52 12.10 -9.42
N SER A 42 -17.35 11.30 -10.10
CA SER A 42 -18.78 11.23 -9.78
C SER A 42 -19.01 10.17 -8.70
N ALA A 43 -19.98 10.39 -7.82
CA ALA A 43 -20.37 9.46 -6.74
C ALA A 43 -20.81 8.06 -7.24
N GLY A 44 -20.86 7.82 -8.56
CA GLY A 44 -21.13 6.53 -9.22
C GLY A 44 -19.95 5.93 -10.02
N GLY A 45 -18.72 6.39 -9.78
CA GLY A 45 -17.55 6.06 -10.62
C GLY A 45 -16.98 4.64 -10.49
N GLU A 46 -17.29 3.92 -9.40
CA GLU A 46 -16.89 2.52 -9.19
C GLU A 46 -18.11 1.64 -8.90
N LEU A 47 -18.39 0.68 -9.80
CA LEU A 47 -19.43 -0.32 -9.57
C LEU A 47 -18.80 -1.56 -8.94
N ALA A 48 -19.33 -1.97 -7.78
CA ALA A 48 -18.99 -3.26 -7.20
C ALA A 48 -19.71 -4.39 -7.94
N GLY A 49 -19.00 -5.50 -8.10
CA GLY A 49 -19.46 -6.68 -8.80
C GLY A 49 -18.79 -7.93 -8.26
N ARG A 50 -19.17 -9.06 -8.84
CA ARG A 50 -18.65 -10.38 -8.44
C ARG A 50 -18.07 -11.10 -9.64
N LEU A 51 -16.93 -11.76 -9.42
CA LEU A 51 -16.36 -12.66 -10.40
C LEU A 51 -17.31 -13.84 -10.61
N ASN A 52 -17.69 -14.11 -11.86
CA ASN A 52 -18.66 -15.16 -12.19
C ASN A 52 -18.02 -16.35 -12.92
N PHE A 53 -16.89 -16.15 -13.59
CA PHE A 53 -16.23 -17.18 -14.38
C PHE A 53 -14.74 -16.92 -14.49
N LEU A 54 -13.96 -17.99 -14.31
CA LEU A 54 -12.54 -18.05 -14.60
C LEU A 54 -12.28 -19.21 -15.55
N GLY A 55 -11.71 -18.91 -16.72
CA GLY A 55 -11.45 -19.87 -17.77
C GLY A 55 -10.49 -20.98 -17.35
N SER A 56 -10.69 -22.18 -17.89
CA SER A 56 -9.81 -23.33 -17.66
C SER A 56 -8.60 -23.40 -18.60
N ARG A 57 -8.59 -22.57 -19.65
CA ARG A 57 -7.54 -22.55 -20.67
C ARG A 57 -6.80 -21.21 -20.69
N VAL A 58 -5.48 -21.31 -20.85
CA VAL A 58 -4.61 -20.18 -21.15
C VAL A 58 -4.62 -19.98 -22.67
N ASP A 59 -4.82 -18.74 -23.11
CA ASP A 59 -4.57 -18.35 -24.48
C ASP A 59 -3.06 -18.19 -24.68
N THR A 60 -2.46 -19.08 -25.47
CA THR A 60 -1.00 -19.10 -25.69
C THR A 60 -0.49 -17.92 -26.48
N GLY A 61 -1.35 -17.22 -27.24
CA GLY A 61 -0.96 -16.04 -28.01
C GLY A 61 -0.74 -14.81 -27.13
N THR A 62 -1.51 -14.70 -26.05
CA THR A 62 -1.51 -13.54 -25.15
C THR A 62 -0.99 -13.86 -23.74
N SER A 63 -0.78 -15.14 -23.41
CA SER A 63 -0.45 -15.61 -22.05
C SER A 63 -1.46 -15.15 -21.00
N THR A 64 -2.74 -15.10 -21.39
CA THR A 64 -3.85 -14.69 -20.52
C THR A 64 -4.89 -15.79 -20.36
N VAL A 65 -5.73 -15.65 -19.33
CA VAL A 65 -6.90 -16.48 -19.10
C VAL A 65 -8.14 -15.60 -19.19
N GLN A 66 -9.18 -16.11 -19.87
CA GLN A 66 -10.46 -15.42 -19.96
C GLN A 66 -11.19 -15.45 -18.61
N ALA A 67 -11.70 -14.31 -18.16
CA ALA A 67 -12.61 -14.23 -17.03
C ALA A 67 -13.79 -13.31 -17.32
N SER A 68 -14.84 -13.45 -16.52
CA SER A 68 -15.94 -12.50 -16.51
C SER A 68 -16.44 -12.21 -15.11
N ALA A 69 -17.00 -11.01 -14.97
CA ALA A 69 -17.61 -10.53 -13.73
C ALA A 69 -18.96 -9.88 -14.05
N THR A 70 -19.87 -9.96 -13.08
CA THR A 70 -21.20 -9.33 -13.15
C THR A 70 -21.23 -8.14 -12.22
N PHE A 71 -21.67 -6.99 -12.75
CA PHE A 71 -21.78 -5.73 -12.04
C PHE A 71 -23.23 -5.26 -12.01
N ASP A 72 -23.67 -4.75 -10.88
CA ASP A 72 -24.98 -4.10 -10.77
C ASP A 72 -24.86 -2.66 -11.27
N ASN A 73 -25.71 -2.30 -12.24
CA ASN A 73 -25.74 -0.97 -12.86
C ASN A 73 -27.15 -0.38 -12.71
N PRO A 74 -27.54 0.03 -11.49
CA PRO A 74 -28.91 0.47 -11.21
C PRO A 74 -29.27 1.76 -11.94
N ASP A 75 -28.33 2.70 -12.04
CA ASP A 75 -28.55 4.03 -12.63
C ASP A 75 -28.31 4.06 -14.15
N GLY A 76 -27.78 2.97 -14.73
CA GLY A 76 -27.56 2.87 -16.17
C GLY A 76 -26.40 3.73 -16.70
N GLU A 77 -25.57 4.28 -15.80
CA GLU A 77 -24.46 5.18 -16.17
C GLU A 77 -23.41 4.50 -17.05
N VAL A 78 -23.18 3.20 -16.85
CA VAL A 78 -22.24 2.42 -17.66
C VAL A 78 -22.95 1.81 -18.87
N LEU A 79 -22.52 2.22 -20.07
CA LEU A 79 -23.09 1.73 -21.34
C LEU A 79 -22.30 0.51 -21.88
N PRO A 80 -22.98 -0.46 -22.51
CA PRO A 80 -22.32 -1.57 -23.20
C PRO A 80 -21.38 -1.08 -24.31
N GLY A 81 -20.22 -1.74 -24.43
CA GLY A 81 -19.21 -1.43 -25.45
C GLY A 81 -18.22 -0.32 -25.06
N GLN A 82 -18.38 0.30 -23.89
CA GLN A 82 -17.38 1.20 -23.34
C GLN A 82 -16.12 0.44 -22.90
N PHE A 83 -14.98 1.12 -22.97
CA PHE A 83 -13.76 0.63 -22.37
C PHE A 83 -13.81 0.86 -20.87
N VAL A 84 -13.62 -0.19 -20.08
CA VAL A 84 -13.68 -0.16 -18.61
C VAL A 84 -12.42 -0.80 -18.03
N ARG A 85 -12.09 -0.45 -16.79
CA ARG A 85 -11.05 -1.12 -16.01
C ARG A 85 -11.71 -1.91 -14.89
N VAL A 86 -11.36 -3.19 -14.80
CA VAL A 86 -11.77 -4.06 -13.71
C VAL A 86 -10.59 -4.24 -12.77
N ARG A 87 -10.78 -3.85 -11.51
CA ARG A 87 -9.86 -4.14 -10.41
C ARG A 87 -10.46 -5.29 -9.60
N LEU A 88 -9.69 -6.34 -9.37
CA LEU A 88 -10.10 -7.43 -8.51
C LEU A 88 -9.48 -7.24 -7.13
N GLU A 89 -10.30 -7.31 -6.10
CA GLU A 89 -9.91 -7.23 -4.71
C GLU A 89 -10.05 -8.61 -4.05
N GLY A 90 -9.19 -8.87 -3.06
CA GLY A 90 -9.18 -10.13 -2.33
C GLY A 90 -8.32 -11.22 -2.95
N LEU A 91 -7.56 -10.93 -4.02
CA LEU A 91 -6.53 -11.86 -4.51
C LEU A 91 -5.41 -11.99 -3.47
N LYS A 92 -5.15 -13.23 -3.06
CA LYS A 92 -4.04 -13.56 -2.16
C LYS A 92 -2.85 -14.06 -2.97
N ARG A 93 -1.65 -13.68 -2.52
CA ARG A 93 -0.38 -14.22 -3.03
C ARG A 93 0.09 -15.30 -2.05
N PHE A 94 0.41 -16.47 -2.57
CA PHE A 94 0.91 -17.57 -1.76
C PHE A 94 2.43 -17.67 -1.83
N ASP A 95 3.04 -18.18 -0.76
CA ASP A 95 4.49 -18.46 -0.69
C ASP A 95 5.37 -17.23 -0.98
N VAL A 96 4.93 -16.04 -0.54
CA VAL A 96 5.68 -14.78 -0.68
C VAL A 96 6.19 -14.31 0.67
N MET A 97 7.35 -13.66 0.66
CA MET A 97 7.80 -12.85 1.79
C MET A 97 7.20 -11.46 1.64
N ALA A 98 6.57 -10.97 2.69
CA ALA A 98 5.97 -9.66 2.72
C ALA A 98 6.39 -8.95 4.00
N VAL A 99 6.68 -7.66 3.87
CA VAL A 99 6.97 -6.76 5.00
C VAL A 99 5.98 -5.59 4.92
N PRO A 100 5.60 -4.96 6.04
CA PRO A 100 4.87 -3.71 6.00
C PRO A 100 5.60 -2.70 5.11
N GLU A 101 4.87 -1.98 4.26
CA GLU A 101 5.46 -1.02 3.32
C GLU A 101 6.32 0.03 4.04
N ILE A 102 5.89 0.46 5.23
CA ILE A 102 6.61 1.45 6.04
C ILE A 102 8.00 0.98 6.49
N ALA A 103 8.25 -0.33 6.53
CA ALA A 103 9.55 -0.90 6.89
C ALA A 103 10.59 -0.78 5.76
N VAL A 104 10.13 -0.45 4.55
CA VAL A 104 10.98 -0.34 3.36
C VAL A 104 11.47 1.09 3.22
N THR A 105 12.77 1.28 3.36
CA THR A 105 13.42 2.59 3.18
C THR A 105 14.16 2.66 1.86
N GLN A 106 14.23 3.85 1.27
CA GLN A 106 15.07 4.09 0.09
C GLN A 106 16.52 4.37 0.52
N GLY A 107 17.46 3.54 0.06
CA GLY A 107 18.90 3.73 0.28
C GLY A 107 19.63 4.20 -0.98
N LEU A 108 20.92 4.51 -0.84
CA LEU A 108 21.78 4.97 -1.96
C LEU A 108 21.90 3.94 -3.10
N MET A 109 21.78 2.64 -2.79
CA MET A 109 21.92 1.53 -3.75
C MET A 109 20.57 0.93 -4.16
N GLY A 110 19.46 1.54 -3.74
CA GLY A 110 18.11 1.03 -3.97
C GLY A 110 17.33 0.77 -2.67
N PRO A 111 16.17 0.11 -2.77
CA PRO A 111 15.33 -0.19 -1.62
C PRO A 111 16.03 -1.13 -0.64
N ARG A 112 15.88 -0.84 0.65
CA ARG A 112 16.50 -1.58 1.75
C ARG A 112 15.53 -1.72 2.91
N VAL A 113 15.78 -2.72 3.74
CA VAL A 113 15.09 -2.96 5.01
C VAL A 113 16.12 -3.12 6.12
N PHE A 114 15.71 -2.91 7.37
CA PHE A 114 16.53 -3.18 8.53
C PHE A 114 16.18 -4.55 9.10
N VAL A 115 17.18 -5.43 9.21
CA VAL A 115 17.05 -6.74 9.84
C VAL A 115 17.77 -6.76 11.19
N LEU A 116 17.19 -7.44 12.17
CA LEU A 116 17.73 -7.57 13.50
C LEU A 116 18.54 -8.87 13.62
N ASP A 117 19.84 -8.75 13.87
CA ASP A 117 20.70 -9.92 14.07
C ASP A 117 20.47 -10.61 15.43
N ASP A 118 21.10 -11.76 15.68
CA ASP A 118 20.97 -12.51 16.95
C ASP A 118 21.42 -11.69 18.18
N GLU A 119 22.24 -10.66 17.98
CA GLU A 119 22.72 -9.75 19.02
C GLU A 119 21.79 -8.55 19.23
N SER A 120 20.60 -8.54 18.61
CA SER A 120 19.62 -7.44 18.67
C SER A 120 20.15 -6.13 18.07
N LYS A 121 21.03 -6.20 17.06
CA LYS A 121 21.54 -5.05 16.32
C LYS A 121 20.87 -4.93 14.96
N ALA A 122 20.48 -3.71 14.60
CA ALA A 122 19.90 -3.42 13.30
C ALA A 122 20.99 -3.43 12.21
N ARG A 123 20.77 -4.19 11.13
CA ARG A 123 21.61 -4.21 9.94
C ARG A 123 20.80 -3.87 8.71
N GLU A 124 21.37 -3.02 7.88
CA GLU A 124 20.79 -2.70 6.59
C GLU A 124 20.95 -3.86 5.61
N ARG A 125 19.87 -4.17 4.90
CA ARG A 125 19.86 -5.17 3.83
C ARG A 125 19.17 -4.60 2.61
N THR A 126 19.88 -4.56 1.49
CA THR A 126 19.27 -4.25 0.19
C THR A 126 18.36 -5.40 -0.23
N VAL A 127 17.16 -5.07 -0.68
CA VAL A 127 16.14 -6.04 -1.08
C VAL A 127 15.63 -5.75 -2.48
N GLN A 128 15.11 -6.78 -3.14
CA GLN A 128 14.38 -6.61 -4.39
C GLN A 128 12.88 -6.57 -4.09
N LEU A 129 12.25 -5.44 -4.39
CA LEU A 129 10.82 -5.26 -4.20
C LEU A 129 10.03 -5.93 -5.33
N GLY A 130 8.88 -6.51 -4.96
CA GLY A 130 7.86 -7.04 -5.85
C GLY A 130 6.60 -6.17 -5.86
N ASP A 131 5.47 -6.80 -6.10
CA ASP A 131 4.17 -6.12 -6.11
C ASP A 131 3.76 -5.67 -4.68
N VAL A 132 3.02 -4.57 -4.59
CA VAL A 132 2.38 -4.11 -3.36
C VAL A 132 1.01 -4.78 -3.21
N ALA A 133 0.70 -5.27 -2.03
CA ALA A 133 -0.53 -5.96 -1.69
C ALA A 133 -1.17 -5.34 -0.43
N GLY A 134 -1.93 -4.26 -0.61
CA GLY A 134 -2.46 -3.48 0.52
C GLY A 134 -1.32 -2.76 1.26
N PRO A 135 -1.25 -2.83 2.61
CA PRO A 135 -0.16 -2.23 3.39
C PRO A 135 1.14 -3.05 3.35
N TRP A 136 1.17 -4.13 2.57
CA TRP A 136 2.28 -5.07 2.51
C TRP A 136 3.07 -4.90 1.21
N GLN A 137 4.38 -4.79 1.33
CA GLN A 137 5.32 -4.85 0.22
C GLN A 137 5.88 -6.26 0.09
N ILE A 138 5.68 -6.91 -1.06
CA ILE A 138 6.27 -8.23 -1.34
C ILE A 138 7.77 -8.05 -1.61
N ILE A 139 8.59 -8.93 -1.04
CA ILE A 139 10.04 -9.00 -1.25
C ILE A 139 10.36 -10.23 -2.11
N LEU A 140 10.96 -9.99 -3.28
CA LEU A 140 11.35 -11.02 -4.24
C LEU A 140 12.69 -11.66 -3.89
N ASP A 141 13.62 -10.86 -3.36
CA ASP A 141 14.97 -11.30 -3.02
C ASP A 141 15.59 -10.41 -1.93
N GLY A 142 16.58 -10.94 -1.21
CA GLY A 142 17.36 -10.22 -0.20
C GLY A 142 16.96 -10.48 1.26
N LEU A 143 15.88 -11.24 1.49
CA LEU A 143 15.47 -11.74 2.81
C LEU A 143 15.38 -13.26 2.83
N GLU A 144 15.64 -13.84 3.99
CA GLU A 144 15.50 -15.28 4.24
C GLU A 144 14.34 -15.57 5.22
N PRO A 145 13.64 -16.70 5.07
CA PRO A 145 12.57 -17.07 5.99
C PRO A 145 13.09 -17.19 7.44
N GLY A 146 12.43 -16.48 8.35
CA GLY A 146 12.78 -16.47 9.78
C GLY A 146 13.68 -15.31 10.20
N GLU A 147 14.13 -14.45 9.27
CA GLU A 147 14.77 -13.19 9.64
C GLU A 147 13.78 -12.23 10.31
N ARG A 148 14.27 -11.48 11.29
CA ARG A 148 13.49 -10.46 12.00
C ARG A 148 13.68 -9.13 11.30
N VAL A 149 12.62 -8.60 10.70
CA VAL A 149 12.62 -7.27 10.07
C VAL A 149 12.10 -6.25 11.07
N VAL A 150 12.76 -5.10 11.14
CA VAL A 150 12.30 -3.98 11.96
C VAL A 150 11.17 -3.28 11.21
N VAL A 151 9.99 -3.24 11.84
CA VAL A 151 8.77 -2.62 11.31
C VAL A 151 8.44 -1.44 12.23
N GLY A 152 8.69 -0.22 11.75
CA GLY A 152 8.59 1.00 12.55
C GLY A 152 9.26 2.17 11.85
N ASP A 153 9.25 3.33 12.49
CA ASP A 153 9.76 4.57 11.91
C ASP A 153 11.27 4.45 11.58
N PRO A 154 11.66 4.56 10.30
CA PRO A 154 13.06 4.50 9.91
C PRO A 154 13.81 5.80 10.22
N ALA A 155 13.13 6.89 10.58
CA ALA A 155 13.72 8.20 10.87
C ALA A 155 14.34 8.26 12.28
N GLY A 156 15.29 7.37 12.52
CA GLY A 156 16.06 7.32 13.77
C GLY A 156 16.95 6.09 13.90
N ILE A 157 16.82 5.12 12.99
CA ILE A 157 17.56 3.86 13.05
C ILE A 157 18.88 3.99 12.29
N GLU A 158 19.98 3.95 13.01
CA GLU A 158 21.32 3.83 12.44
C GLU A 158 21.78 2.36 12.42
N PRO A 159 22.53 1.93 11.38
CA PRO A 159 23.10 0.60 11.34
C PRO A 159 24.02 0.34 12.54
N GLY A 160 23.78 -0.76 13.25
CA GLY A 160 24.52 -1.16 14.45
C GLY A 160 23.91 -0.70 15.77
N MET A 161 22.79 0.03 15.74
CA MET A 161 22.03 0.38 16.94
C MET A 161 21.40 -0.87 17.58
N GLU A 162 21.48 -0.95 18.90
CA GLU A 162 20.77 -1.98 19.69
C GLU A 162 19.30 -1.55 19.81
N ILE A 163 18.40 -2.39 19.33
CA ILE A 163 16.95 -2.14 19.36
C ILE A 163 16.33 -3.16 20.30
N ASP A 164 15.49 -2.72 21.24
CA ASP A 164 14.63 -3.61 22.02
C ASP A 164 13.38 -3.94 21.19
N PRO A 165 13.23 -5.17 20.65
CA PRO A 165 12.18 -5.47 19.70
C PRO A 165 10.86 -5.76 20.42
N VAL A 166 9.83 -4.97 20.12
CA VAL A 166 8.45 -5.34 20.43
C VAL A 166 7.96 -6.31 19.35
N ARG A 167 7.22 -7.36 19.76
CA ARG A 167 6.64 -8.28 18.77
C ARG A 167 5.59 -7.54 17.97
N PHE A 168 5.76 -7.56 16.65
CA PHE A 168 4.72 -7.21 15.71
C PHE A 168 3.61 -8.26 15.74
N ASP A 169 2.39 -7.81 15.95
CA ASP A 169 1.16 -8.57 16.06
C ASP A 169 0.55 -8.94 14.70
N GLY A 170 1.02 -8.32 13.62
CA GLY A 170 0.66 -8.65 12.24
C GLY A 170 -0.28 -7.64 11.58
N ASP A 171 -0.74 -6.63 12.31
CA ASP A 171 -1.67 -5.62 11.82
C ASP A 171 -0.91 -4.45 11.15
N ALA A 172 -0.55 -4.65 9.88
CA ALA A 172 0.17 -3.64 9.11
C ALA A 172 -0.66 -2.38 8.80
N GLU A 173 -2.00 -2.49 8.73
CA GLU A 173 -2.90 -1.34 8.54
C GLU A 173 -2.84 -0.41 9.76
N GLN A 174 -2.95 -0.97 10.96
CA GLN A 174 -2.90 -0.21 12.21
C GLN A 174 -1.54 0.49 12.41
N LEU A 175 -0.46 -0.15 12.00
CA LEU A 175 0.88 0.45 12.04
C LEU A 175 1.00 1.66 11.12
N VAL A 176 0.28 1.70 9.98
CA VAL A 176 0.24 2.87 9.10
C VAL A 176 -0.56 3.99 9.77
N ASP A 177 -1.75 3.68 10.28
CA ASP A 177 -2.60 4.67 10.97
C ASP A 177 -1.86 5.30 12.17
N ASP A 178 -1.19 4.49 13.00
CA ASP A 178 -0.45 4.97 14.17
C ASP A 178 0.71 5.91 13.79
N VAL A 179 1.41 5.64 12.68
CA VAL A 179 2.49 6.49 12.19
C VAL A 179 1.94 7.80 11.62
N GLU A 180 0.86 7.74 10.84
CA GLU A 180 0.20 8.95 10.30
C GLU A 180 -0.34 9.86 11.42
N GLU A 181 -0.89 9.27 12.50
CA GLU A 181 -1.34 10.01 13.68
C GLU A 181 -0.17 10.65 14.45
N ALA A 182 0.96 9.95 14.59
CA ALA A 182 2.15 10.48 15.25
C ALA A 182 2.77 11.66 14.48
N GLU A 183 2.92 11.52 13.16
CA GLU A 183 3.44 12.58 12.29
C GLU A 183 2.54 13.83 12.30
N ALA A 184 1.21 13.64 12.37
CA ALA A 184 0.25 14.74 12.45
C ALA A 184 0.34 15.51 13.78
N GLN A 185 0.57 14.81 14.89
CA GLN A 185 0.75 15.43 16.22
C GLN A 185 2.06 16.21 16.28
N GLU A 186 3.17 15.66 15.79
CA GLU A 186 4.46 16.36 15.75
C GLU A 186 4.40 17.62 14.88
N GLN A 187 3.69 17.59 13.76
CA GLN A 187 3.48 18.78 12.92
C GLN A 187 2.61 19.84 13.60
N GLN A 188 1.61 19.44 14.39
CA GLN A 188 0.82 20.37 15.20
C GLN A 188 1.66 21.02 16.30
N GLU A 189 2.44 20.26 17.07
CA GLU A 189 3.32 20.80 18.11
C GLU A 189 4.39 21.73 17.52
N GLN A 190 4.96 21.40 16.36
CA GLN A 190 5.91 22.27 15.67
C GLN A 190 5.25 23.54 15.13
N ALA A 191 4.00 23.47 14.66
CA ALA A 191 3.25 24.64 14.21
C ALA A 191 2.85 25.55 15.39
N GLU A 192 2.47 25.00 16.53
CA GLU A 192 2.19 25.74 17.76
C GLU A 192 3.47 26.39 18.33
N ALA A 193 4.58 25.66 18.40
CA ALA A 193 5.87 26.20 18.83
C ALA A 193 6.38 27.32 17.89
N ALA A 194 6.18 27.19 16.58
CA ALA A 194 6.52 28.23 15.61
C ALA A 194 5.62 29.48 15.74
N ALA A 195 4.35 29.32 16.10
CA ALA A 195 3.43 30.43 16.35
C ALA A 195 3.81 31.19 17.63
N GLU A 196 4.15 30.49 18.72
CA GLU A 196 4.59 31.09 19.98
C GLU A 196 5.92 31.86 19.83
N MET A 197 6.84 31.39 18.97
CA MET A 197 8.09 32.12 18.66
C MET A 197 7.85 33.39 17.81
N SER A 198 6.76 33.45 17.04
CA SER A 198 6.40 34.65 16.26
C SER A 198 5.76 35.74 17.11
N GLU A 199 5.09 35.40 18.22
CA GLU A 199 4.48 36.38 19.14
C GLU A 199 5.48 37.01 20.13
N GLY A 200 6.64 36.38 20.36
CA GLY A 200 7.69 36.90 21.26
C GLY A 200 8.60 38.01 20.70
N ALA A 201 8.54 38.32 19.40
CA ALA A 201 9.44 39.29 18.74
C ALA A 201 8.85 40.72 18.63
N GLY A 202 7.70 40.99 19.26
CA GLY A 202 6.91 42.21 19.08
C GLY A 202 7.06 43.31 20.14
N ASP A 203 8.08 43.30 21.01
CA ASP A 203 8.28 44.39 21.98
C ASP A 203 9.76 44.79 22.09
N ALA A 204 10.19 45.66 21.17
CA ALA A 204 11.38 46.48 21.34
C ALA A 204 10.95 47.95 21.18
N PRO A 205 11.01 48.79 22.24
CA PRO A 205 10.60 50.18 22.13
C PRO A 205 11.59 50.96 21.24
N ALA A 206 11.05 51.65 20.24
CA ALA A 206 11.78 52.59 19.42
C ALA A 206 12.11 53.84 20.25
N GLU A 207 13.33 53.91 20.79
CA GLU A 207 13.90 55.18 21.27
C GLU A 207 14.37 56.00 20.06
N GLY A 208 13.76 57.18 19.92
CA GLY A 208 14.12 58.16 18.91
C GLY A 208 15.40 58.88 19.28
N GLU A 209 16.26 59.09 18.29
CA GLU A 209 17.29 60.13 18.33
C GLU A 209 17.11 61.07 17.14
N GLU A 210 16.54 62.23 17.45
CA GLU A 210 16.67 63.46 16.68
C GLU A 210 18.09 64.02 16.80
N GLY A 211 18.61 64.54 15.68
CA GLY A 211 19.77 65.43 15.63
C GLY A 211 20.92 64.85 14.80
N ALA A 212 21.65 65.59 13.98
CA ALA A 212 21.62 66.99 13.63
C ALA A 212 22.48 67.19 12.36
N GLN A 213 22.08 68.18 11.56
CA GLN A 213 22.89 69.07 10.69
C GLN A 213 23.67 68.45 9.52
#